data_AF-A0A4Z0V8W7-F1
#
_entry.id   AF-A0A4Z0V8W7-F1
#
_cell.length_a   1.000
_cell.length_b   1.000
_cell.length_c   1.000
_cell.angle_alpha   90.00
_cell.angle_beta   90.00
_cell.angle_gamma   90.00
#
_symmetry.space_group_name_H-M   'P 1'
#
loop_
_entity.id
_entity.type
_entity.pdbx_description
1 polymer ?
#
loop_
_entity_poly.entity_id
_entity_poly.type
_entity_poly.pdbx_seq_one_letter_code
_entity_poly.pdbx_strand_id
1 'polypeptide(L)'
;MDKNQLAADFKRRVRDNSRTRWIRFGIVSLIFFLWVAWLGNWWVALAWILLFDIYITGYIPFTWWKKSKSAAVRSVMSWVDAIVYALILVYFVFTFIGQNYQIPSSSLEKSLLVGDYLWVNKMAYGPRVPNTPVHFPLVQNTFPIINTKSYLDSPQWKYHRLKGLGNVKRGDIVVFNFPAGDTVALKVQNPDYYTLCKMYGKDNVHANPQTFGEIIYRPVDRRENYVKRAVGLPGERIKIVDGVIYINGKAIAQPDNVQFNYYYQLKPGATPAEIWEDLGISADDRHEVPVTPEDTEALASLGFMVNPDGSVPAVYVSPLTPAMVKSLEENPLTAKVMKVPANHGEVLYPSGVADSWTRADYGELWIPAKGTALRLTPEAWDRYARVIRDYEGNHDATMRDGKVYIGGEPVDYYTFKMDYYFMMGDNRDNSLDSRYWGFVPEDHIVGRPEKVLISFDKDRSLFNGGIRWDRILRDANPDKVKY
;
A
#
# COMPACT_ATOMS: atom_id res chain seq x y z
N MET A 1 -49.89 -17.27 -5.85
CA MET A 1 -49.72 -18.73 -5.92
C MET A 1 -50.14 -19.28 -4.57
N ASP A 2 -51.10 -20.21 -4.53
CA ASP A 2 -51.52 -20.85 -3.28
C ASP A 2 -50.33 -21.60 -2.65
N LYS A 3 -50.23 -21.65 -1.31
CA LYS A 3 -49.13 -22.34 -0.59
C LYS A 3 -49.03 -23.80 -1.03
N ASN A 4 -50.16 -24.44 -1.31
CA ASN A 4 -50.21 -25.82 -1.80
C ASN A 4 -49.64 -25.97 -3.22
N GLN A 5 -49.84 -24.97 -4.09
CA GLN A 5 -49.29 -24.96 -5.45
C GLN A 5 -47.78 -24.74 -5.47
N LEU A 6 -47.25 -23.88 -4.59
CA LEU A 6 -45.80 -23.67 -4.45
C LEU A 6 -45.09 -24.93 -3.98
N ALA A 7 -45.64 -25.61 -2.95
CA ALA A 7 -45.08 -26.85 -2.45
C ALA A 7 -45.11 -27.98 -3.50
N ALA A 8 -46.18 -28.08 -4.29
CA ALA A 8 -46.29 -29.05 -5.37
C ALA A 8 -45.28 -28.77 -6.50
N ASP A 9 -45.12 -27.50 -6.90
CA ASP A 9 -44.15 -27.09 -7.93
C ASP A 9 -42.70 -27.36 -7.49
N PHE A 10 -42.37 -27.05 -6.23
CA PHE A 10 -41.06 -27.35 -5.65
C PHE A 10 -40.73 -28.84 -5.72
N LYS A 11 -41.65 -29.69 -5.21
CA LYS A 11 -41.48 -31.16 -5.23
C LYS A 11 -41.29 -31.69 -6.65
N ARG A 12 -42.06 -31.19 -7.60
CA ARG A 12 -41.93 -31.54 -9.02
C ARG A 12 -40.54 -31.20 -9.55
N ARG A 13 -40.09 -29.95 -9.38
CA ARG A 13 -38.78 -29.48 -9.87
C ARG A 13 -37.64 -30.32 -9.29
N VAL A 14 -37.67 -30.60 -7.99
CA VAL A 14 -36.66 -31.45 -7.33
C VAL A 14 -36.64 -32.86 -7.94
N ARG A 15 -37.80 -33.48 -8.14
CA ARG A 15 -37.93 -34.86 -8.65
C ARG A 15 -37.55 -35.00 -10.13
N ASP A 16 -37.90 -34.02 -10.96
CA ASP A 16 -37.79 -34.12 -12.41
C ASP A 16 -36.32 -33.94 -12.92
N ASN A 17 -35.36 -33.77 -12.01
CA ASN A 17 -33.94 -33.66 -12.34
C ASN A 17 -33.29 -35.03 -12.58
N SER A 18 -32.38 -35.09 -13.56
CA SER A 18 -31.62 -36.30 -13.86
C SER A 18 -30.61 -36.66 -12.75
N ARG A 19 -30.28 -37.95 -12.64
CA ARG A 19 -29.26 -38.45 -11.70
C ARG A 19 -27.91 -37.74 -11.87
N THR A 20 -27.49 -37.49 -13.11
CA THR A 20 -26.26 -36.77 -13.43
C THR A 20 -26.24 -35.34 -12.88
N ARG A 21 -27.39 -34.66 -12.89
CA ARG A 21 -27.52 -33.29 -12.37
C ARG A 21 -27.40 -33.27 -10.84
N TRP A 22 -28.02 -34.24 -10.16
CA TRP A 22 -27.83 -34.43 -8.71
C TRP A 22 -26.39 -34.75 -8.34
N ILE A 23 -25.70 -35.62 -9.10
CA ILE A 23 -24.28 -35.91 -8.86
C ILE A 23 -23.43 -34.65 -9.01
N ARG A 24 -23.62 -33.88 -10.10
CA ARG A 24 -22.90 -32.61 -10.30
C ARG A 24 -23.16 -31.62 -9.18
N PHE A 25 -24.42 -31.49 -8.76
CA PHE A 25 -24.79 -30.63 -7.63
C PHE A 25 -24.12 -31.07 -6.33
N GLY A 26 -24.07 -32.37 -6.05
CA GLY A 26 -23.38 -32.93 -4.89
C GLY A 26 -21.88 -32.61 -4.88
N ILE A 27 -21.21 -32.78 -6.02
CA ILE A 27 -19.79 -32.43 -6.17
C ILE A 27 -19.56 -30.93 -5.96
N VAL A 28 -20.36 -30.08 -6.63
CA VAL A 28 -20.24 -28.61 -6.50
C VAL A 28 -20.55 -28.15 -5.08
N SER A 29 -21.54 -28.74 -4.42
CA SER A 29 -21.86 -28.46 -3.01
C SER A 29 -20.70 -28.83 -2.10
N LEU A 30 -20.10 -30.01 -2.29
CA LEU A 30 -18.94 -30.43 -1.50
C LEU A 30 -17.77 -29.45 -1.67
N ILE A 31 -17.41 -29.10 -2.90
CA ILE A 31 -16.34 -28.13 -3.18
C ILE A 31 -16.67 -26.77 -2.56
N PHE A 32 -17.91 -26.30 -2.70
CA PHE A 32 -18.36 -25.04 -2.14
C PHE A 32 -18.26 -25.02 -0.61
N PHE A 33 -18.73 -26.06 0.08
CA PHE A 33 -18.64 -26.11 1.54
C PHE A 33 -17.21 -26.29 2.05
N LEU A 34 -16.35 -27.03 1.34
CA LEU A 34 -14.92 -27.06 1.63
C LEU A 34 -14.28 -25.68 1.49
N TRP A 35 -14.67 -24.91 0.46
CA TRP A 35 -14.22 -23.54 0.26
C TRP A 35 -14.77 -22.58 1.32
N VAL A 36 -16.04 -22.67 1.71
CA VAL A 36 -16.63 -21.87 2.81
C VAL A 36 -15.94 -22.18 4.14
N ALA A 37 -15.65 -23.45 4.42
CA ALA A 37 -14.91 -23.85 5.60
C ALA A 37 -13.47 -23.31 5.56
N TRP A 38 -12.81 -23.38 4.40
CA TRP A 38 -11.49 -22.80 4.19
C TRP A 38 -11.48 -21.28 4.38
N LEU A 39 -12.50 -20.57 3.88
CA LEU A 39 -12.69 -19.14 4.09
C LEU A 39 -12.92 -18.76 5.56
N GLY A 40 -13.36 -19.69 6.40
CA GLY A 40 -13.71 -19.43 7.80
C GLY A 40 -14.96 -18.55 7.99
N ASN A 41 -15.77 -18.34 6.94
CA ASN A 41 -16.96 -17.48 7.01
C ASN A 41 -18.23 -18.17 6.50
N TRP A 42 -19.02 -18.67 7.45
CA TRP A 42 -20.26 -19.39 7.16
C TRP A 42 -21.42 -18.54 6.63
N TRP A 43 -21.36 -17.20 6.70
CA TRP A 43 -22.36 -16.37 6.03
C TRP A 43 -22.38 -16.59 4.52
N VAL A 44 -21.22 -16.91 3.95
CA VAL A 44 -21.09 -17.24 2.53
C VAL A 44 -21.91 -18.49 2.17
N ALA A 45 -22.19 -19.39 3.11
CA ALA A 45 -22.99 -20.58 2.88
C ALA A 45 -24.42 -20.28 2.39
N LEU A 46 -24.95 -19.07 2.63
CA LEU A 46 -26.24 -18.64 2.07
C LEU A 46 -26.25 -18.67 0.54
N ALA A 47 -25.10 -18.49 -0.12
CA ALA A 47 -24.97 -18.63 -1.56
C ALA A 47 -25.22 -20.08 -2.06
N TRP A 48 -25.20 -21.08 -1.18
CA TRP A 48 -25.58 -22.44 -1.53
C TRP A 48 -27.03 -22.55 -2.00
N ILE A 49 -27.93 -21.71 -1.49
CA ILE A 49 -29.34 -21.66 -1.94
C ILE A 49 -29.39 -21.30 -3.43
N LEU A 50 -28.51 -20.39 -3.87
CA LEU A 50 -28.37 -20.02 -5.28
C LEU A 50 -27.84 -21.18 -6.10
N LEU A 51 -26.85 -21.93 -5.60
CA LEU A 51 -26.34 -23.13 -6.27
C LEU A 51 -27.41 -24.21 -6.39
N PHE A 52 -28.20 -24.42 -5.34
CA PHE A 52 -29.33 -25.33 -5.36
C PHE A 52 -30.36 -24.90 -6.40
N ASP A 53 -30.61 -23.59 -6.55
CA ASP A 53 -31.49 -23.10 -7.60
C ASP A 53 -30.93 -23.30 -9.00
N ILE A 54 -29.66 -22.96 -9.23
CA ILE A 54 -28.98 -23.13 -10.52
C ILE A 54 -29.00 -24.58 -10.98
N TYR A 55 -28.81 -25.53 -10.06
CA TYR A 55 -28.70 -26.94 -10.41
C TYR A 55 -30.01 -27.72 -10.30
N ILE A 56 -30.89 -27.41 -9.34
CA ILE A 56 -32.03 -28.26 -8.99
C ILE A 56 -33.37 -27.56 -9.27
N THR A 57 -33.65 -26.42 -8.63
CA THR A 57 -35.02 -25.85 -8.70
C THR A 57 -35.27 -25.01 -9.95
N GLY A 58 -34.30 -24.21 -10.40
CA GLY A 58 -34.41 -23.35 -11.58
C GLY A 58 -35.57 -22.36 -11.50
N TYR A 59 -35.80 -21.77 -10.33
CA TYR A 59 -36.75 -20.66 -10.14
C TYR A 59 -36.22 -19.38 -10.77
N ILE A 60 -34.92 -19.11 -10.63
CA ILE A 60 -34.28 -17.95 -11.25
C ILE A 60 -33.89 -18.33 -12.68
N PRO A 61 -34.49 -17.70 -13.70
CA PRO A 61 -34.30 -18.13 -15.07
C PRO A 61 -33.04 -17.47 -15.66
N PHE A 62 -31.85 -17.77 -15.13
CA PHE A 62 -30.57 -17.16 -15.57
C PHE A 62 -30.34 -17.23 -17.09
N THR A 63 -30.89 -18.25 -17.75
CA THR A 63 -30.77 -18.47 -19.19
C THR A 63 -32.06 -18.17 -19.97
N TRP A 64 -32.97 -17.34 -19.44
CA TRP A 64 -34.24 -16.99 -20.10
C TRP A 64 -34.02 -16.48 -21.53
N TRP A 65 -32.95 -15.70 -21.71
CA TRP A 65 -32.61 -15.04 -22.97
C TRP A 65 -32.33 -16.03 -24.10
N LYS A 66 -31.89 -17.27 -23.78
CA LYS A 66 -31.66 -18.33 -24.79
C LYS A 66 -32.95 -18.71 -25.53
N LYS A 67 -34.11 -18.49 -24.91
CA LYS A 67 -35.44 -18.75 -25.49
C LYS A 67 -36.07 -17.51 -26.13
N SER A 68 -35.41 -16.35 -26.08
CA SER A 68 -35.90 -15.13 -26.73
C SER A 68 -36.04 -15.35 -28.24
N LYS A 69 -37.11 -14.86 -28.86
CA LYS A 69 -37.29 -14.93 -30.32
C LYS A 69 -36.33 -14.01 -31.08
N SER A 70 -35.92 -12.91 -30.46
CA SER A 70 -35.00 -11.94 -31.06
C SER A 70 -33.57 -12.49 -31.13
N ALA A 71 -33.02 -12.59 -32.34
CA ALA A 71 -31.63 -12.98 -32.56
C ALA A 71 -30.65 -11.98 -31.92
N ALA A 72 -30.99 -10.68 -31.95
CA ALA A 72 -30.18 -9.63 -31.33
C ALA A 72 -30.08 -9.83 -29.81
N VAL A 73 -31.20 -10.10 -29.12
CA VAL A 73 -31.20 -10.37 -27.67
C VAL A 73 -30.36 -11.60 -27.33
N ARG A 74 -30.48 -12.69 -28.10
CA ARG A 74 -29.66 -13.89 -27.87
C ARG A 74 -28.17 -13.61 -28.04
N SER A 75 -27.80 -12.87 -29.07
CA SER A 75 -26.40 -12.48 -29.34
C SER A 75 -25.85 -11.61 -28.21
N VAL A 76 -26.52 -10.50 -27.88
CA VAL A 76 -26.09 -9.59 -26.81
C VAL A 76 -25.98 -10.30 -25.47
N MET A 77 -27.00 -11.06 -25.08
CA MET A 77 -26.97 -11.74 -23.79
C MET A 77 -25.94 -12.87 -23.70
N SER A 78 -25.56 -13.49 -24.82
CA SER A 78 -24.44 -14.45 -24.81
C SER A 78 -23.09 -13.77 -24.50
N TRP A 79 -22.87 -12.55 -25.01
CA TRP A 79 -21.71 -11.74 -24.64
C TRP A 79 -21.77 -11.30 -23.18
N VAL A 80 -22.94 -10.87 -22.70
CA VAL A 80 -23.14 -10.51 -21.28
C VAL A 80 -22.83 -11.69 -20.37
N ASP A 81 -23.35 -12.88 -20.66
CA ASP A 81 -23.12 -14.11 -19.89
C ASP A 81 -21.62 -14.46 -19.83
N ALA A 82 -20.93 -14.39 -20.97
CA ALA A 82 -19.48 -14.63 -21.06
C ALA A 82 -18.67 -13.61 -20.24
N ILE A 83 -19.02 -12.32 -20.31
CA ILE A 83 -18.36 -11.25 -19.54
C ILE A 83 -18.59 -11.43 -18.05
N VAL A 84 -19.82 -11.73 -17.61
CA VAL A 84 -20.13 -11.97 -16.20
C VAL A 84 -19.31 -13.14 -15.66
N TYR A 85 -19.24 -14.25 -16.39
CA TYR A 85 -18.42 -15.40 -16.00
C TYR A 85 -16.92 -15.02 -15.89
N ALA A 86 -16.38 -14.32 -16.89
CA ALA A 86 -15.01 -13.85 -16.87
C ALA A 86 -14.72 -12.92 -15.69
N LEU A 87 -15.62 -11.99 -15.38
CA LEU A 87 -15.49 -11.08 -14.24
C LEU A 87 -15.50 -11.82 -12.90
N ILE A 88 -16.35 -12.83 -12.73
CA ILE A 88 -16.36 -13.66 -11.51
C ILE A 88 -15.02 -14.40 -11.35
N LEU A 89 -14.51 -14.99 -12.43
CA LEU A 89 -13.22 -15.68 -12.40
C LEU A 89 -12.06 -14.73 -12.08
N VAL A 90 -12.00 -13.59 -12.77
CA VAL A 90 -10.98 -12.55 -12.54
C VAL A 90 -11.08 -12.02 -11.11
N TYR A 91 -12.29 -11.77 -10.62
CA TYR A 91 -12.51 -11.34 -9.24
C TYR A 91 -11.98 -12.37 -8.23
N PHE A 92 -12.22 -13.66 -8.45
CA PHE A 92 -11.70 -14.72 -7.61
C PHE A 92 -10.15 -14.75 -7.63
N VAL A 93 -9.55 -14.71 -8.82
CA VAL A 93 -8.09 -14.67 -9.00
C VAL A 93 -7.50 -13.45 -8.29
N PHE A 94 -8.08 -12.28 -8.48
CA PHE A 94 -7.60 -11.04 -7.88
C PHE A 94 -7.81 -10.98 -6.38
N THR A 95 -8.85 -11.63 -5.86
CA THR A 95 -9.09 -11.70 -4.42
C THR A 95 -8.08 -12.61 -3.73
N PHE A 96 -7.84 -13.81 -4.27
CA PHE A 96 -7.10 -14.86 -3.55
C PHE A 96 -5.70 -15.16 -4.08
N ILE A 97 -5.45 -15.00 -5.38
CA ILE A 97 -4.20 -15.47 -6.01
C ILE A 97 -3.22 -14.30 -6.18
N GLY A 98 -3.60 -13.28 -6.94
CA GLY A 98 -2.72 -12.19 -7.28
C GLY A 98 -3.38 -11.17 -8.18
N GLN A 99 -2.85 -9.95 -8.20
CA GLN A 99 -3.41 -8.81 -8.94
C GLN A 99 -2.26 -7.93 -9.47
N ASN A 100 -2.54 -7.19 -10.55
CA ASN A 100 -1.62 -6.21 -11.08
C ASN A 100 -1.68 -4.87 -10.33
N TYR A 101 -0.53 -4.27 -10.05
CA TYR A 101 -0.41 -2.94 -9.44
C TYR A 101 0.56 -2.07 -10.23
N GLN A 102 0.20 -0.82 -10.49
CA GLN A 102 1.10 0.15 -11.10
C GLN A 102 1.91 0.87 -10.00
N ILE A 103 3.17 1.17 -10.27
CA ILE A 103 4.00 2.05 -9.43
C ILE A 103 3.79 3.52 -9.83
N PRO A 104 3.20 4.36 -8.97
CA PRO A 104 2.86 5.73 -9.32
C PRO A 104 3.90 6.77 -8.87
N SER A 105 4.91 6.38 -8.06
CA SER A 105 5.86 7.31 -7.42
C SER A 105 7.26 6.72 -7.32
N SER A 106 8.28 7.57 -7.24
CA SER A 106 9.71 7.21 -7.22
C SER A 106 10.24 6.73 -5.86
N SER A 107 9.36 6.38 -4.91
CA SER A 107 9.80 6.03 -3.55
C SER A 107 10.57 4.70 -3.41
N LEU A 108 10.52 3.85 -4.45
CA LEU A 108 11.32 2.63 -4.61
C LEU A 108 12.17 2.69 -5.88
N GLU A 109 12.43 3.90 -6.40
CA GLU A 109 13.15 4.12 -7.65
C GLU A 109 14.48 3.34 -7.66
N LYS A 110 14.92 2.94 -8.87
CA LYS A 110 16.00 1.99 -9.15
C LYS A 110 15.70 0.52 -8.83
N SER A 111 15.04 0.21 -7.71
CA SER A 111 14.53 -1.16 -7.49
C SER A 111 13.25 -1.40 -8.33
N LEU A 112 12.28 -0.49 -8.21
CA LEU A 112 11.03 -0.44 -8.99
C LEU A 112 10.82 0.97 -9.52
N LEU A 113 10.61 1.11 -10.82
CA LEU A 113 10.51 2.42 -11.46
C LEU A 113 9.05 2.89 -11.55
N VAL A 114 8.85 4.21 -11.56
CA VAL A 114 7.56 4.80 -11.91
C VAL A 114 7.09 4.28 -13.26
N GLY A 115 5.85 3.78 -13.31
CA GLY A 115 5.27 3.16 -14.51
C GLY A 115 5.51 1.66 -14.65
N ASP A 116 6.22 1.01 -13.72
CA ASP A 116 6.23 -0.46 -13.61
C ASP A 116 4.84 -0.97 -13.24
N TYR A 117 4.38 -2.01 -13.96
CA TYR A 117 3.20 -2.79 -13.62
C TYR A 117 3.64 -4.13 -13.05
N LEU A 118 3.30 -4.37 -11.80
CA LEU A 118 3.77 -5.52 -11.03
C LEU A 118 2.72 -6.61 -11.00
N TRP A 119 3.15 -7.87 -11.14
CA TRP A 119 2.38 -9.00 -10.65
C TRP A 119 2.63 -9.19 -9.15
N VAL A 120 1.57 -9.06 -8.36
CA VAL A 120 1.63 -9.20 -6.90
C VAL A 120 0.97 -10.50 -6.48
N ASN A 121 1.76 -11.40 -5.92
CA ASN A 121 1.32 -12.69 -5.39
C ASN A 121 0.76 -12.52 -3.98
N LYS A 122 -0.56 -12.71 -3.81
CA LYS A 122 -1.25 -12.65 -2.52
C LYS A 122 -1.07 -13.95 -1.72
N MET A 123 -0.85 -15.08 -2.39
CA MET A 123 -0.58 -16.37 -1.73
C MET A 123 0.75 -16.38 -0.98
N ALA A 124 1.70 -15.51 -1.35
CA ALA A 124 3.01 -15.41 -0.71
C ALA A 124 2.90 -15.22 0.81
N TYR A 125 1.98 -14.36 1.26
CA TYR A 125 1.72 -14.08 2.68
C TYR A 125 0.33 -14.53 3.13
N GLY A 126 -0.37 -15.29 2.29
CA GLY A 126 -1.73 -15.75 2.56
C GLY A 126 -2.77 -14.69 2.19
N PRO A 127 -3.75 -14.99 1.34
CA PRO A 127 -4.74 -14.00 0.96
C PRO A 127 -5.63 -13.63 2.14
N ARG A 128 -6.01 -12.36 2.20
CA ARG A 128 -7.00 -11.87 3.16
C ARG A 128 -8.39 -12.19 2.65
N VAL A 129 -9.27 -12.62 3.55
CA VAL A 129 -10.70 -12.61 3.27
C VAL A 129 -11.16 -11.15 3.27
N PRO A 130 -11.89 -10.68 2.23
CA PRO A 130 -12.31 -9.29 2.14
C PRO A 130 -13.10 -8.84 3.37
N ASN A 131 -12.64 -7.79 4.05
CA ASN A 131 -13.39 -7.15 5.13
C ASN A 131 -14.68 -6.51 4.60
N THR A 132 -14.67 -6.06 3.34
CA THR A 132 -15.79 -5.41 2.69
C THR A 132 -16.40 -6.34 1.62
N PRO A 133 -17.27 -7.30 1.98
CA PRO A 133 -17.79 -8.31 1.05
C PRO A 133 -18.68 -7.73 -0.05
N VAL A 134 -19.33 -6.59 0.18
CA VAL A 134 -20.19 -5.92 -0.80
C VAL A 134 -19.48 -4.70 -1.37
N HIS A 135 -18.85 -4.89 -2.52
CA HIS A 135 -18.18 -3.84 -3.27
C HIS A 135 -18.23 -4.11 -4.77
N PHE A 136 -18.01 -3.08 -5.56
CA PHE A 136 -17.95 -3.20 -7.00
C PHE A 136 -16.63 -3.85 -7.43
N PRO A 137 -16.65 -4.95 -8.21
CA PRO A 137 -15.43 -5.61 -8.66
C PRO A 137 -14.50 -4.65 -9.41
N LEU A 138 -13.19 -4.82 -9.24
CA LEU A 138 -12.15 -4.07 -9.96
C LEU A 138 -12.08 -2.55 -9.66
N VAL A 139 -12.87 -2.05 -8.70
CA VAL A 139 -12.84 -0.65 -8.26
C VAL A 139 -12.43 -0.58 -6.79
N GLN A 140 -11.36 0.15 -6.49
CA GLN A 140 -10.74 0.16 -5.16
C GLN A 140 -11.64 0.78 -4.08
N ASN A 141 -11.78 2.11 -4.09
CA ASN A 141 -12.48 2.86 -3.04
C ASN A 141 -13.59 3.79 -3.56
N THR A 142 -13.41 4.37 -4.74
CA THR A 142 -14.32 5.37 -5.31
C THR A 142 -14.56 5.10 -6.79
N PHE A 143 -15.79 5.30 -7.26
CA PHE A 143 -16.11 5.28 -8.69
C PHE A 143 -15.47 6.48 -9.41
N PRO A 144 -14.68 6.26 -10.47
CA PRO A 144 -13.90 7.34 -11.12
C PRO A 144 -14.71 8.52 -11.67
N ILE A 145 -15.96 8.30 -12.07
CA ILE A 145 -16.78 9.32 -12.78
C ILE A 145 -17.69 10.09 -11.80
N ILE A 146 -18.37 9.36 -10.92
CA ILE A 146 -19.38 9.92 -10.02
C ILE A 146 -18.84 10.26 -8.63
N ASN A 147 -17.56 9.95 -8.36
CA ASN A 147 -16.85 10.26 -7.11
C ASN A 147 -17.57 9.78 -5.84
N THR A 148 -18.26 8.64 -5.90
CA THR A 148 -18.94 8.00 -4.76
C THR A 148 -18.25 6.70 -4.36
N LYS A 149 -18.47 6.23 -3.12
CA LYS A 149 -17.90 4.97 -2.61
C LYS A 149 -18.23 3.80 -3.56
N SER A 150 -17.24 2.96 -3.85
CA SER A 150 -17.42 1.73 -4.63
C SER A 150 -17.90 0.53 -3.80
N TYR A 151 -18.22 0.76 -2.52
CA TYR A 151 -18.52 -0.29 -1.54
C TYR A 151 -19.58 0.16 -0.53
N LEU A 152 -20.19 -0.81 0.15
CA LEU A 152 -21.10 -0.54 1.27
C LEU A 152 -20.33 -0.57 2.60
N ASP A 153 -20.68 0.34 3.51
CA ASP A 153 -20.09 0.39 4.85
C ASP A 153 -20.52 -0.80 5.73
N SER A 154 -21.61 -1.50 5.38
CA SER A 154 -22.12 -2.68 6.07
C SER A 154 -22.77 -3.66 5.09
N PRO A 155 -22.63 -4.99 5.29
CA PRO A 155 -21.90 -5.65 6.37
C PRO A 155 -20.37 -5.57 6.18
N GLN A 156 -19.63 -5.51 7.29
CA GLN A 156 -18.18 -5.69 7.32
C GLN A 156 -17.80 -6.94 8.10
N TRP A 157 -16.76 -7.63 7.64
CA TRP A 157 -16.21 -8.81 8.29
C TRP A 157 -14.94 -8.46 9.06
N LYS A 158 -14.73 -9.16 10.19
CA LYS A 158 -13.49 -9.06 10.96
C LYS A 158 -12.33 -9.58 10.12
N TYR A 159 -11.13 -9.06 10.39
CA TYR A 159 -9.91 -9.54 9.75
C TYR A 159 -9.77 -11.05 9.87
N HIS A 160 -9.59 -11.70 8.72
CA HIS A 160 -9.22 -13.10 8.63
C HIS A 160 -8.23 -13.27 7.47
N ARG A 161 -7.09 -13.88 7.76
CA ARG A 161 -6.06 -14.21 6.78
C ARG A 161 -5.95 -15.71 6.64
N LEU A 162 -5.98 -16.16 5.39
CA LEU A 162 -5.83 -17.55 5.04
C LEU A 162 -4.35 -17.95 5.10
N LYS A 163 -4.08 -19.24 5.28
CA LYS A 163 -2.70 -19.73 5.33
C LYS A 163 -1.99 -19.47 4.00
N GLY A 164 -0.88 -18.73 4.06
CA GLY A 164 0.00 -18.45 2.93
C GLY A 164 1.11 -19.47 2.72
N LEU A 165 1.93 -19.20 1.72
CA LEU A 165 3.16 -19.96 1.42
C LEU A 165 4.32 -19.59 2.36
N GLY A 166 4.23 -18.45 3.04
CA GLY A 166 5.22 -18.00 4.02
C GLY A 166 4.80 -16.71 4.72
N ASN A 167 5.76 -16.11 5.44
CA ASN A 167 5.61 -14.83 6.13
C ASN A 167 6.46 -13.76 5.44
N VAL A 168 6.16 -12.49 5.74
CA VAL A 168 7.01 -11.36 5.33
C VAL A 168 8.41 -11.55 5.90
N LYS A 169 9.43 -11.41 5.05
CA LYS A 169 10.84 -11.47 5.43
C LYS A 169 11.48 -10.09 5.29
N ARG A 170 12.57 -9.86 6.03
CA ARG A 170 13.37 -8.64 5.85
C ARG A 170 13.84 -8.57 4.39
N GLY A 171 13.82 -7.36 3.84
CA GLY A 171 14.17 -7.11 2.46
C GLY A 171 13.09 -7.47 1.45
N ASP A 172 11.96 -8.07 1.85
CA ASP A 172 10.83 -8.22 0.95
C ASP A 172 10.30 -6.84 0.54
N ILE A 173 10.11 -6.60 -0.76
CA ILE A 173 9.19 -5.55 -1.20
C ILE A 173 7.77 -6.09 -1.02
N VAL A 174 6.90 -5.28 -0.43
CA VAL A 174 5.57 -5.68 0.00
C VAL A 174 4.55 -4.65 -0.46
N VAL A 175 3.44 -5.12 -1.01
CA VAL A 175 2.24 -4.30 -1.21
C VAL A 175 1.38 -4.40 0.03
N PHE A 176 0.94 -3.26 0.54
CA PHE A 176 0.08 -3.17 1.72
C PHE A 176 -0.87 -1.98 1.60
N ASN A 177 -1.98 -2.03 2.33
CA ASN A 177 -2.88 -0.88 2.45
C ASN A 177 -2.25 0.21 3.34
N PHE A 178 -2.43 1.47 2.99
CA PHE A 178 -1.86 2.60 3.73
C PHE A 178 -2.44 2.67 5.15
N PRO A 179 -1.62 2.56 6.23
CA PRO A 179 -2.14 2.52 7.59
C PRO A 179 -2.86 3.79 8.03
N ALA A 180 -2.38 4.95 7.60
CA ALA A 180 -3.00 6.25 7.90
C ALA A 180 -4.07 6.69 6.88
N GLY A 181 -4.47 5.80 5.96
CA GLY A 181 -5.59 6.01 5.04
C GLY A 181 -6.96 5.62 5.60
N ASP A 182 -7.06 5.42 6.91
CA ASP A 182 -8.27 5.00 7.61
C ASP A 182 -9.28 6.13 7.81
N THR A 183 -8.78 7.35 8.02
CA THR A 183 -9.56 8.58 8.08
C THR A 183 -9.08 9.53 6.99
N VAL A 184 -9.99 10.08 6.20
CA VAL A 184 -9.62 10.84 4.99
C VAL A 184 -10.45 12.11 4.87
N ALA A 185 -9.75 13.23 4.66
CA ALA A 185 -10.33 14.50 4.28
C ALA A 185 -10.45 14.56 2.75
N LEU A 186 -11.67 14.49 2.20
CA LEU A 186 -11.87 14.21 0.77
C LEU A 186 -11.26 15.24 -0.20
N LYS A 187 -11.12 16.51 0.21
CA LYS A 187 -10.52 17.56 -0.64
C LYS A 187 -9.01 17.68 -0.49
N VAL A 188 -8.45 17.24 0.65
CA VAL A 188 -7.02 17.32 0.94
C VAL A 188 -6.56 15.98 1.50
N GLN A 189 -6.07 15.10 0.61
CA GLN A 189 -5.64 13.74 0.97
C GLN A 189 -4.12 13.60 1.12
N ASN A 190 -3.36 14.66 0.78
CA ASN A 190 -1.93 14.76 0.99
C ASN A 190 -1.60 16.16 1.56
N PRO A 191 -1.00 16.28 2.76
CA PRO A 191 -0.62 15.19 3.66
C PRO A 191 -1.84 14.46 4.24
N ASP A 192 -1.62 13.34 4.92
CA ASP A 192 -2.69 12.51 5.49
C ASP A 192 -3.47 13.25 6.60
N TYR A 193 -4.64 12.73 6.97
CA TYR A 193 -5.54 13.33 7.95
C TYR A 193 -4.88 13.62 9.31
N TYR A 194 -3.98 12.76 9.79
CA TYR A 194 -3.35 12.95 11.11
C TYR A 194 -2.32 14.07 11.05
N THR A 195 -1.58 14.16 9.96
CA THR A 195 -0.67 15.28 9.70
C THR A 195 -1.45 16.58 9.56
N LEU A 196 -2.60 16.59 8.86
CA LEU A 196 -3.49 17.76 8.79
C LEU A 196 -3.97 18.19 10.18
N CYS A 197 -4.37 17.24 11.03
CA CYS A 197 -4.77 17.54 12.41
C CYS A 197 -3.62 18.14 13.23
N LYS A 198 -2.37 17.71 13.00
CA LYS A 198 -1.19 18.29 13.66
C LYS A 198 -0.93 19.73 13.18
N MET A 199 -1.06 19.98 11.88
CA MET A 199 -0.78 21.28 11.27
C MET A 199 -1.86 22.32 11.57
N TYR A 200 -3.13 21.94 11.51
CA TYR A 200 -4.25 22.86 11.53
C TYR A 200 -5.14 22.72 12.77
N GLY A 201 -4.94 21.70 13.59
CA GLY A 201 -5.82 21.33 14.70
C GLY A 201 -7.02 20.50 14.23
N LYS A 202 -7.32 19.42 14.96
CA LYS A 202 -8.43 18.50 14.64
C LYS A 202 -9.77 19.24 14.51
N ASP A 203 -10.09 20.11 15.46
CA ASP A 203 -11.38 20.81 15.46
C ASP A 203 -11.54 21.70 14.22
N ASN A 204 -10.45 22.35 13.77
CA ASN A 204 -10.45 23.16 12.55
C ASN A 204 -10.61 22.29 11.29
N VAL A 205 -9.94 21.12 11.23
CA VAL A 205 -10.10 20.18 10.11
C VAL A 205 -11.56 19.73 9.98
N HIS A 206 -12.23 19.45 11.10
CA HIS A 206 -13.64 19.04 11.11
C HIS A 206 -14.62 20.20 10.87
N ALA A 207 -14.32 21.39 11.37
CA ALA A 207 -15.21 22.55 11.24
C ALA A 207 -15.16 23.24 9.86
N ASN A 208 -14.22 22.87 8.98
CA ASN A 208 -14.03 23.52 7.68
C ASN A 208 -14.12 22.56 6.47
N PRO A 209 -15.29 21.92 6.22
CA PRO A 209 -15.49 21.01 5.09
C PRO A 209 -15.36 21.70 3.71
N GLN A 210 -15.49 23.02 3.64
CA GLN A 210 -15.19 23.81 2.43
C GLN A 210 -13.73 23.67 2.00
N THR A 211 -12.81 23.57 2.97
CA THR A 211 -11.37 23.45 2.75
C THR A 211 -10.95 21.98 2.68
N PHE A 212 -11.30 21.19 3.70
CA PHE A 212 -10.80 19.82 3.86
C PHE A 212 -11.71 18.74 3.25
N GLY A 213 -12.96 19.10 2.94
CA GLY A 213 -13.98 18.14 2.49
C GLY A 213 -14.63 17.40 3.64
N GLU A 214 -15.55 16.49 3.30
CA GLU A 214 -16.12 15.55 4.27
C GLU A 214 -15.02 14.64 4.82
N ILE A 215 -15.06 14.39 6.13
CA ILE A 215 -14.18 13.42 6.79
C ILE A 215 -14.85 12.05 6.74
N ILE A 216 -14.24 11.12 6.00
CA ILE A 216 -14.77 9.76 5.85
C ILE A 216 -13.83 8.73 6.45
N TYR A 217 -14.38 7.55 6.74
CA TYR A 217 -13.64 6.39 7.21
C TYR A 217 -13.58 5.31 6.14
N ARG A 218 -12.43 4.63 6.03
CA ARG A 218 -12.21 3.55 5.06
C ARG A 218 -11.79 2.25 5.75
N PRO A 219 -12.48 1.12 5.47
CA PRO A 219 -12.02 -0.19 5.93
C PRO A 219 -10.68 -0.53 5.28
N VAL A 220 -9.89 -1.38 5.95
CA VAL A 220 -8.48 -1.66 5.59
C VAL A 220 -8.33 -2.06 4.12
N ASP A 221 -9.21 -2.93 3.61
CA ASP A 221 -9.18 -3.42 2.22
C ASP A 221 -9.57 -2.37 1.16
N ARG A 222 -10.05 -1.19 1.58
CA ARG A 222 -10.44 -0.05 0.73
C ARG A 222 -9.51 1.15 0.86
N ARG A 223 -8.40 1.04 1.60
CA ARG A 223 -7.39 2.10 1.64
C ARG A 223 -6.49 2.02 0.42
N GLU A 224 -5.76 3.10 0.16
CA GLU A 224 -4.72 3.20 -0.86
C GLU A 224 -3.70 2.07 -0.71
N ASN A 225 -3.15 1.60 -1.81
CA ASN A 225 -2.07 0.61 -1.78
C ASN A 225 -0.73 1.32 -1.85
N TYR A 226 0.20 0.92 -0.99
CA TYR A 226 1.57 1.35 -0.98
C TYR A 226 2.48 0.14 -1.23
N VAL A 227 3.64 0.41 -1.82
CA VAL A 227 4.68 -0.58 -2.06
C VAL A 227 5.96 -0.07 -1.42
N LYS A 228 6.51 -0.84 -0.48
CA LYS A 228 7.73 -0.50 0.27
C LYS A 228 8.49 -1.77 0.63
N ARG A 229 9.72 -1.60 1.11
CA ARG A 229 10.55 -2.69 1.59
C ARG A 229 10.35 -2.93 3.08
N ALA A 230 10.17 -4.19 3.48
CA ALA A 230 10.13 -4.62 4.87
C ALA A 230 11.53 -4.55 5.49
N VAL A 231 11.77 -3.51 6.28
CA VAL A 231 13.07 -3.28 6.94
C VAL A 231 13.07 -3.82 8.36
N GLY A 232 11.99 -3.68 9.11
CA GLY A 232 11.85 -4.19 10.47
C GLY A 232 10.74 -5.22 10.59
N LEU A 233 10.98 -6.30 11.33
CA LEU A 233 10.05 -7.41 11.53
C LEU A 233 9.44 -7.40 12.94
N PRO A 234 8.35 -8.17 13.17
CA PRO A 234 7.69 -8.23 14.47
C PRO A 234 8.67 -8.61 15.59
N GLY A 235 8.63 -7.86 16.69
CA GLY A 235 9.39 -8.10 17.91
C GLY A 235 10.79 -7.48 17.91
N GLU A 236 11.25 -6.92 16.80
CA GLU A 236 12.57 -6.31 16.67
C GLU A 236 12.60 -4.86 17.13
N ARG A 237 13.80 -4.33 17.35
CA ARG A 237 14.05 -2.90 17.59
C ARG A 237 14.72 -2.29 16.37
N ILE A 238 14.18 -1.20 15.85
CA ILE A 238 14.78 -0.44 14.75
C ILE A 238 15.31 0.90 15.27
N LYS A 239 16.47 1.31 14.77
CA LYS A 239 17.07 2.63 14.98
C LYS A 239 17.79 3.05 13.70
N ILE A 240 17.87 4.34 13.41
CA ILE A 240 18.67 4.87 12.29
C ILE A 240 19.68 5.87 12.85
N VAL A 241 20.93 5.75 12.43
CA VAL A 241 22.03 6.68 12.79
C VAL A 241 22.79 7.02 11.52
N ASP A 242 22.89 8.30 11.18
CA ASP A 242 23.49 8.80 9.94
C ASP A 242 23.00 8.04 8.68
N GLY A 243 21.69 7.76 8.64
CA GLY A 243 21.03 7.05 7.55
C GLY A 243 21.29 5.54 7.52
N VAL A 244 22.11 4.99 8.41
CA VAL A 244 22.37 3.55 8.57
C VAL A 244 21.33 2.95 9.49
N ILE A 245 20.70 1.87 9.04
CA ILE A 245 19.67 1.17 9.79
C ILE A 245 20.32 0.15 10.74
N TYR A 246 19.85 0.14 11.98
CA TYR A 246 20.21 -0.83 13.01
C TYR A 246 18.98 -1.63 13.41
N ILE A 247 19.12 -2.96 13.43
CA ILE A 247 18.12 -3.89 13.92
C ILE A 247 18.66 -4.61 15.14
N ASN A 248 17.98 -4.50 16.28
CA ASN A 248 18.41 -5.05 17.57
C ASN A 248 19.86 -4.65 17.91
N GLY A 249 20.21 -3.39 17.65
CA GLY A 249 21.54 -2.83 17.89
C GLY A 249 22.62 -3.21 16.86
N LYS A 250 22.31 -4.00 15.83
CA LYS A 250 23.25 -4.38 14.77
C LYS A 250 22.95 -3.63 13.48
N ALA A 251 23.96 -3.00 12.90
CA ALA A 251 23.85 -2.37 11.58
C ALA A 251 23.52 -3.42 10.52
N ILE A 252 22.60 -3.10 9.61
CA ILE A 252 22.28 -3.94 8.45
C ILE A 252 22.89 -3.33 7.18
N ALA A 253 23.22 -4.18 6.20
CA ALA A 253 23.75 -3.72 4.94
C ALA A 253 22.72 -2.88 4.18
N GLN A 254 23.18 -1.80 3.55
CA GLN A 254 22.35 -1.01 2.65
C GLN A 254 22.23 -1.73 1.30
N PRO A 255 21.06 -1.67 0.65
CA PRO A 255 20.88 -2.12 -0.73
C PRO A 255 21.80 -1.37 -1.70
N ASP A 256 22.16 -2.01 -2.80
CA ASP A 256 22.96 -1.38 -3.86
C ASP A 256 22.16 -0.25 -4.53
N ASN A 257 20.82 -0.41 -4.65
CA ASN A 257 19.92 0.57 -5.26
C ASN A 257 19.32 1.59 -4.28
N VAL A 258 19.79 1.65 -3.03
CA VAL A 258 19.31 2.68 -2.09
C VAL A 258 19.68 4.06 -2.62
N GLN A 259 18.78 5.03 -2.51
CA GLN A 259 19.04 6.43 -2.88
C GLN A 259 18.91 7.36 -1.69
N PHE A 260 19.77 8.37 -1.68
CA PHE A 260 19.69 9.55 -0.81
C PHE A 260 19.80 10.80 -1.69
N ASN A 261 19.32 11.95 -1.22
CA ASN A 261 19.44 13.19 -1.97
C ASN A 261 20.88 13.71 -1.90
N TYR A 262 21.39 14.15 -3.05
CA TYR A 262 22.69 14.82 -3.17
C TYR A 262 22.51 16.13 -3.91
N TYR A 263 23.15 17.18 -3.39
CA TYR A 263 23.45 18.38 -4.11
C TYR A 263 24.62 18.14 -5.04
N TYR A 264 24.55 18.67 -6.25
CA TYR A 264 25.69 18.68 -7.16
C TYR A 264 25.67 19.89 -8.07
N GLN A 265 26.84 20.27 -8.55
CA GLN A 265 27.03 21.42 -9.42
C GLN A 265 27.94 21.02 -10.57
N LEU A 266 27.65 21.56 -11.76
CA LEU A 266 28.39 21.28 -12.98
C LEU A 266 29.33 22.43 -13.32
N LYS A 267 30.40 22.12 -14.05
CA LYS A 267 31.35 23.11 -14.56
C LYS A 267 30.71 23.96 -15.68
N PRO A 268 31.20 25.19 -15.91
CA PRO A 268 30.69 26.05 -16.97
C PRO A 268 30.64 25.35 -18.34
N GLY A 269 29.52 25.51 -19.06
CA GLY A 269 29.30 24.90 -20.38
C GLY A 269 28.74 23.47 -20.36
N ALA A 270 28.71 22.80 -19.21
CA ALA A 270 28.03 21.51 -19.05
C ALA A 270 26.52 21.70 -18.87
N THR A 271 25.73 20.73 -19.35
CA THR A 271 24.28 20.71 -19.16
C THR A 271 23.88 19.51 -18.29
N PRO A 272 22.83 19.63 -17.46
CA PRO A 272 22.40 18.52 -16.61
C PRO A 272 21.66 17.43 -17.38
N ALA A 273 21.20 17.70 -18.61
CA ALA A 273 20.38 16.78 -19.40
C ALA A 273 21.09 15.44 -19.68
N GLU A 274 22.35 15.50 -20.12
CA GLU A 274 23.17 14.31 -20.40
C GLU A 274 23.40 13.51 -19.12
N ILE A 275 23.75 14.19 -18.01
CA ILE A 275 23.98 13.54 -16.71
C ILE A 275 22.70 12.89 -16.17
N TRP A 276 21.55 13.56 -16.30
CA TRP A 276 20.26 13.01 -15.91
C TRP A 276 19.87 11.78 -16.71
N GLU A 277 20.17 11.77 -18.01
CA GLU A 277 19.92 10.63 -18.88
C GLU A 277 20.87 9.47 -18.56
N ASP A 278 22.18 9.72 -18.45
CA ASP A 278 23.21 8.73 -18.15
C ASP A 278 23.00 8.05 -16.79
N LEU A 279 22.66 8.85 -15.76
CA LEU A 279 22.35 8.33 -14.43
C LEU A 279 20.91 7.78 -14.36
N GLY A 280 20.09 8.00 -15.38
CA GLY A 280 18.69 7.57 -15.44
C GLY A 280 17.84 8.17 -14.32
N ILE A 281 18.00 9.45 -14.01
CA ILE A 281 17.21 10.14 -12.98
C ILE A 281 15.81 10.39 -13.52
N SER A 282 14.76 9.99 -12.78
CA SER A 282 13.37 10.26 -13.16
C SER A 282 13.12 11.75 -13.34
N ALA A 283 12.29 12.17 -14.30
CA ALA A 283 12.00 13.58 -14.48
C ALA A 283 11.40 14.24 -13.23
N ASP A 284 10.65 13.48 -12.42
CA ASP A 284 10.10 13.96 -11.14
C ASP A 284 11.15 14.31 -10.11
N ASP A 285 12.36 13.79 -10.25
CA ASP A 285 13.46 13.91 -9.29
C ASP A 285 14.58 14.84 -9.82
N ARG A 286 14.32 15.56 -10.91
CA ARG A 286 15.24 16.54 -11.54
C ARG A 286 14.87 17.94 -11.06
N HIS A 287 15.63 18.45 -10.09
CA HIS A 287 15.38 19.77 -9.53
C HIS A 287 16.64 20.62 -9.51
N GLU A 288 16.45 21.90 -9.80
CA GLU A 288 17.40 22.95 -9.44
C GLU A 288 17.04 23.48 -8.04
N VAL A 289 18.03 23.68 -7.21
CA VAL A 289 17.89 24.28 -5.88
C VAL A 289 17.71 25.78 -6.07
N PRO A 290 16.63 26.39 -5.56
CA PRO A 290 16.51 27.83 -5.55
C PRO A 290 17.65 28.42 -4.71
N VAL A 291 18.51 29.24 -5.33
CA VAL A 291 19.62 29.93 -4.66
C VAL A 291 19.31 31.42 -4.57
N THR A 292 19.34 31.96 -3.36
CA THR A 292 19.21 33.40 -3.09
C THR A 292 20.59 34.02 -2.85
N PRO A 293 20.72 35.36 -2.93
CA PRO A 293 21.98 36.04 -2.58
C PRO A 293 22.47 35.76 -1.15
N GLU A 294 21.54 35.44 -0.23
CA GLU A 294 21.87 35.09 1.16
C GLU A 294 22.56 33.72 1.29
N ASP A 295 22.35 32.82 0.32
CA ASP A 295 22.93 31.46 0.33
C ASP A 295 24.38 31.44 -0.17
N THR A 296 24.84 32.48 -0.85
CA THR A 296 26.13 32.49 -1.56
C THR A 296 27.32 32.21 -0.66
N GLU A 297 27.39 32.84 0.52
CA GLU A 297 28.50 32.62 1.47
C GLU A 297 28.50 31.19 2.02
N ALA A 298 27.31 30.67 2.35
CA ALA A 298 27.16 29.30 2.83
C ALA A 298 27.57 28.29 1.75
N LEU A 299 27.11 28.46 0.51
CA LEU A 299 27.48 27.60 -0.61
C LEU A 299 28.98 27.63 -0.92
N ALA A 300 29.61 28.81 -0.90
CA ALA A 300 31.06 28.94 -1.03
C ALA A 300 31.81 28.18 0.07
N SER A 301 31.36 28.27 1.33
CA SER A 301 31.97 27.55 2.45
C SER A 301 31.85 26.02 2.35
N LEU A 302 30.78 25.55 1.69
CA LEU A 302 30.54 24.13 1.39
C LEU A 302 31.33 23.65 0.15
N GLY A 303 32.03 24.57 -0.53
CA GLY A 303 32.87 24.30 -1.70
C GLY A 303 32.10 24.24 -3.02
N PHE A 304 30.93 24.87 -3.10
CA PHE A 304 30.26 25.12 -4.38
C PHE A 304 30.95 26.30 -5.08
N MET A 305 30.96 26.27 -6.40
CA MET A 305 31.47 27.35 -7.23
C MET A 305 30.59 28.59 -7.06
N VAL A 306 31.25 29.72 -6.86
CA VAL A 306 30.65 31.06 -6.89
C VAL A 306 31.49 31.89 -7.86
N ASN A 307 30.82 32.55 -8.81
CA ASN A 307 31.49 33.40 -9.79
C ASN A 307 32.05 34.67 -9.12
N PRO A 308 33.04 35.33 -9.73
CA PRO A 308 33.61 36.58 -9.19
C PRO A 308 32.60 37.72 -9.01
N ASP A 309 31.49 37.71 -9.77
CA ASP A 309 30.40 38.68 -9.66
C ASP A 309 29.39 38.35 -8.54
N GLY A 310 29.64 37.29 -7.77
CA GLY A 310 28.78 36.82 -6.68
C GLY A 310 27.63 35.92 -7.13
N SER A 311 27.47 35.69 -8.43
CA SER A 311 26.46 34.75 -8.93
C SER A 311 26.86 33.30 -8.68
N VAL A 312 25.89 32.43 -8.39
CA VAL A 312 26.10 31.01 -8.15
C VAL A 312 25.58 30.23 -9.37
N PRO A 313 26.43 29.46 -10.09
CA PRO A 313 25.94 28.53 -11.10
C PRO A 313 24.94 27.53 -10.52
N ALA A 314 23.98 27.11 -11.34
CA ALA A 314 22.89 26.21 -10.94
C ALA A 314 23.38 25.02 -10.09
N VAL A 315 22.75 24.86 -8.92
CA VAL A 315 22.95 23.71 -8.03
C VAL A 315 21.75 22.78 -8.22
N TYR A 316 22.01 21.52 -8.47
CA TYR A 316 20.97 20.51 -8.68
C TYR A 316 20.83 19.63 -7.46
N VAL A 317 19.64 19.08 -7.25
CA VAL A 317 19.37 18.07 -6.23
C VAL A 317 18.65 16.88 -6.83
N SER A 318 19.18 15.68 -6.57
CA SER A 318 18.55 14.44 -7.00
C SER A 318 18.83 13.29 -6.04
N PRO A 319 17.94 12.28 -5.97
CA PRO A 319 18.19 11.04 -5.26
C PRO A 319 19.18 10.18 -6.06
N LEU A 320 20.35 9.89 -5.49
CA LEU A 320 21.43 9.14 -6.14
C LEU A 320 21.76 7.87 -5.36
N THR A 321 22.06 6.79 -6.08
CA THR A 321 22.63 5.57 -5.48
C THR A 321 24.13 5.75 -5.21
N PRO A 322 24.77 4.93 -4.36
CA PRO A 322 26.21 4.97 -4.16
C PRO A 322 27.01 4.88 -5.48
N ALA A 323 26.56 4.06 -6.43
CA ALA A 323 27.20 3.94 -7.74
C ALA A 323 27.03 5.21 -8.60
N MET A 324 25.86 5.85 -8.56
CA MET A 324 25.63 7.11 -9.27
C MET A 324 26.44 8.26 -8.70
N VAL A 325 26.56 8.35 -7.37
CA VAL A 325 27.42 9.35 -6.70
C VAL A 325 28.85 9.20 -7.16
N LYS A 326 29.40 7.97 -7.14
CA LYS A 326 30.75 7.69 -7.63
C LYS A 326 30.91 8.09 -9.10
N SER A 327 29.95 7.73 -9.96
CA SER A 327 29.98 8.12 -11.38
C SER A 327 29.96 9.63 -11.57
N LEU A 328 29.25 10.36 -10.71
CA LEU A 328 29.17 11.81 -10.77
C LEU A 328 30.46 12.47 -10.26
N GLU A 329 31.06 11.95 -9.20
CA GLU A 329 32.36 12.39 -8.67
C GLU A 329 33.51 12.16 -9.66
N GLU A 330 33.47 11.07 -10.43
CA GLU A 330 34.47 10.74 -11.46
C GLU A 330 34.25 11.51 -12.78
N ASN A 331 33.09 12.14 -12.97
CA ASN A 331 32.75 12.83 -14.21
C ASN A 331 33.53 14.17 -14.32
N PRO A 332 34.29 14.40 -15.42
CA PRO A 332 35.08 15.62 -15.59
C PRO A 332 34.25 16.90 -15.66
N LEU A 333 32.95 16.83 -15.94
CA LEU A 333 32.01 17.94 -15.98
C LEU A 333 31.43 18.30 -14.61
N THR A 334 31.58 17.44 -13.60
CA THR A 334 31.10 17.72 -12.25
C THR A 334 32.09 18.61 -11.51
N ALA A 335 31.58 19.67 -10.88
CA ALA A 335 32.36 20.56 -10.03
C ALA A 335 32.28 20.14 -8.56
N LYS A 336 31.09 19.78 -8.08
CA LYS A 336 30.83 19.43 -6.69
C LYS A 336 29.74 18.38 -6.57
N VAL A 337 29.91 17.47 -5.61
CA VAL A 337 28.87 16.57 -5.12
C VAL A 337 28.87 16.64 -3.59
N MET A 338 27.70 16.67 -2.97
CA MET A 338 27.53 16.72 -1.52
C MET A 338 26.21 16.04 -1.15
N LYS A 339 26.22 15.13 -0.17
CA LYS A 339 24.98 14.55 0.36
C LYS A 339 24.16 15.64 1.03
N VAL A 340 22.86 15.69 0.75
CA VAL A 340 21.95 16.64 1.40
C VAL A 340 21.87 16.29 2.90
N PRO A 341 22.12 17.24 3.82
CA PRO A 341 21.95 17.01 5.24
C PRO A 341 20.49 16.66 5.57
N ALA A 342 20.29 15.88 6.63
CA ALA A 342 18.94 15.56 7.07
C ALA A 342 18.22 16.82 7.59
N ASN A 343 16.96 17.00 7.20
CA ASN A 343 16.16 18.12 7.64
C ASN A 343 15.64 17.90 9.07
N HIS A 344 15.62 18.98 9.85
CA HIS A 344 14.96 19.03 11.15
C HIS A 344 13.52 19.55 11.02
N GLY A 345 12.66 19.23 11.99
CA GLY A 345 11.28 19.72 12.03
C GLY A 345 10.31 18.97 11.14
N GLU A 346 10.71 17.83 10.55
CA GLU A 346 9.79 16.94 9.85
C GLU A 346 8.77 16.32 10.83
N VAL A 347 7.53 16.12 10.37
CA VAL A 347 6.50 15.45 11.16
C VAL A 347 6.71 13.94 11.10
N LEU A 348 7.55 13.43 12.00
CA LEU A 348 7.87 12.02 12.11
C LEU A 348 7.01 11.31 13.17
N TYR A 349 6.84 10.00 12.99
CA TYR A 349 6.30 9.11 14.01
C TYR A 349 7.41 8.72 14.99
N PRO A 350 7.12 8.49 16.28
CA PRO A 350 5.88 8.84 16.97
C PRO A 350 5.79 10.34 17.21
N SER A 351 4.65 10.94 16.92
CA SER A 351 4.48 12.39 17.08
C SER A 351 4.73 12.83 18.52
N GLY A 352 5.45 13.94 18.72
CA GLY A 352 5.84 14.44 20.05
C GLY A 352 7.11 13.78 20.60
N VAL A 353 7.34 12.49 20.31
CA VAL A 353 8.57 11.78 20.68
C VAL A 353 9.68 12.04 19.66
N ALA A 354 9.33 12.09 18.38
CA ALA A 354 10.26 12.22 17.26
C ALA A 354 10.53 13.67 16.84
N ASP A 355 10.10 14.67 17.61
CA ASP A 355 10.22 16.08 17.23
C ASP A 355 11.70 16.55 17.12
N SER A 356 12.63 15.86 17.79
CA SER A 356 14.07 16.10 17.67
C SER A 356 14.78 15.13 16.71
N TRP A 357 14.04 14.21 16.08
CA TRP A 357 14.61 13.20 15.19
C TRP A 357 14.66 13.72 13.75
N THR A 358 15.50 13.08 12.94
CA THR A 358 15.50 13.28 11.49
C THR A 358 15.34 11.93 10.79
N ARG A 359 15.20 11.95 9.46
CA ARG A 359 15.20 10.72 8.67
C ARG A 359 16.52 9.94 8.71
N ALA A 360 17.62 10.64 8.93
CA ALA A 360 18.95 10.03 9.05
C ALA A 360 19.24 9.61 10.50
N ASP A 361 18.71 10.34 11.48
CA ASP A 361 18.89 10.06 12.91
C ASP A 361 17.52 9.85 13.56
N TYR A 362 17.06 8.61 13.44
CA TYR A 362 15.75 8.18 13.90
C TYR A 362 15.91 7.30 15.13
N GLY A 363 15.32 7.72 16.24
CA GLY A 363 15.47 7.05 17.53
C GLY A 363 15.01 5.59 17.53
N GLU A 364 15.26 4.90 18.64
CA GLU A 364 14.93 3.48 18.74
C GLU A 364 13.41 3.26 18.96
N LEU A 365 12.83 2.37 18.16
CA LEU A 365 11.46 1.88 18.33
C LEU A 365 11.45 0.35 18.36
N TRP A 366 10.72 -0.22 19.33
CA TRP A 366 10.37 -1.63 19.31
C TRP A 366 9.13 -1.85 18.45
N ILE A 367 9.18 -2.85 17.57
CA ILE A 367 8.12 -3.20 16.62
C ILE A 367 7.24 -4.26 17.27
N PRO A 368 5.94 -4.02 17.50
CA PRO A 368 5.11 -4.98 18.21
C PRO A 368 4.97 -6.32 17.49
N ALA A 369 4.89 -7.40 18.27
CA ALA A 369 4.63 -8.75 17.78
C ALA A 369 3.40 -9.36 18.43
N LYS A 370 2.69 -10.20 17.68
CA LYS A 370 1.49 -10.87 18.16
C LYS A 370 1.78 -11.70 19.40
N GLY A 371 0.92 -11.58 20.41
CA GLY A 371 1.04 -12.29 21.68
C GLY A 371 2.07 -11.72 22.65
N THR A 372 2.82 -10.68 22.27
CA THR A 372 3.73 -10.01 23.20
C THR A 372 2.98 -8.96 24.04
N ALA A 373 3.42 -8.79 25.29
CA ALA A 373 2.84 -7.84 26.22
C ALA A 373 3.73 -6.59 26.37
N LEU A 374 3.11 -5.41 26.32
CA LEU A 374 3.73 -4.10 26.56
C LEU A 374 3.18 -3.50 27.85
N ARG A 375 4.07 -3.06 28.74
CA ARG A 375 3.69 -2.25 29.91
C ARG A 375 3.27 -0.85 29.46
N LEU A 376 2.09 -0.41 29.89
CA LEU A 376 1.48 0.86 29.47
C LEU A 376 1.92 2.03 30.36
N THR A 377 3.17 2.47 30.20
CA THR A 377 3.66 3.74 30.77
C THR A 377 3.26 4.93 29.89
N PRO A 378 3.33 6.19 30.38
CA PRO A 378 3.11 7.36 29.53
C PRO A 378 3.98 7.37 28.27
N GLU A 379 5.25 7.01 28.39
CA GLU A 379 6.18 6.97 27.27
C GLU A 379 5.84 5.85 26.28
N ALA A 380 5.31 4.72 26.77
CA ALA A 380 4.81 3.65 25.92
C ALA A 380 3.53 4.11 25.20
N TRP A 381 2.65 4.84 25.89
CA TRP A 381 1.42 5.37 25.31
C TRP A 381 1.71 6.34 24.15
N ASP A 382 2.64 7.28 24.32
CA ASP A 382 3.01 8.24 23.26
C ASP A 382 3.49 7.56 21.98
N ARG A 383 4.06 6.35 22.10
CA ARG A 383 4.51 5.55 20.96
C ARG A 383 3.41 4.66 20.41
N TYR A 384 2.70 3.93 21.26
CA TYR A 384 1.88 2.78 20.85
C TYR A 384 0.37 3.02 20.94
N ALA A 385 -0.09 4.21 21.37
CA ALA A 385 -1.53 4.51 21.48
C ALA A 385 -2.27 4.29 20.15
N ARG A 386 -1.70 4.73 19.02
CA ARG A 386 -2.29 4.51 17.69
C ARG A 386 -2.48 3.03 17.37
N VAL A 387 -1.48 2.21 17.70
CA VAL A 387 -1.53 0.75 17.47
C VAL A 387 -2.68 0.14 18.27
N ILE A 388 -2.78 0.48 19.55
CA ILE A 388 -3.79 -0.05 20.46
C ILE A 388 -5.19 0.43 20.06
N ARG A 389 -5.34 1.72 19.76
CA ARG A 389 -6.62 2.36 19.51
C ARG A 389 -7.16 2.04 18.12
N ASP A 390 -6.37 2.34 17.10
CA ASP A 390 -6.88 2.43 15.73
C ASP A 390 -6.67 1.12 14.98
N TYR A 391 -5.53 0.44 15.19
CA TYR A 391 -5.24 -0.82 14.51
C TYR A 391 -5.89 -2.02 15.21
N GLU A 392 -5.93 -2.05 16.54
CA GLU A 392 -6.50 -3.19 17.30
C GLU A 392 -7.92 -2.97 17.84
N GLY A 393 -8.55 -1.85 17.46
CA GLY A 393 -9.98 -1.56 17.64
C GLY A 393 -10.37 -1.12 19.05
N ASN A 394 -9.43 -0.67 19.88
CA ASN A 394 -9.71 -0.14 21.23
C ASN A 394 -9.89 1.39 21.17
N HIS A 395 -10.82 1.88 20.34
CA HIS A 395 -10.98 3.31 20.04
C HIS A 395 -11.27 4.18 21.28
N ASP A 396 -11.86 3.58 22.31
CA ASP A 396 -12.18 4.16 23.61
C ASP A 396 -10.97 4.25 24.56
N ALA A 397 -9.84 3.64 24.21
CA ALA A 397 -8.67 3.61 25.07
C ALA A 397 -8.12 5.02 25.29
N THR A 398 -7.93 5.40 26.56
CA THR A 398 -7.47 6.73 26.97
C THR A 398 -6.48 6.66 28.11
N MET A 399 -5.55 7.61 28.19
CA MET A 399 -4.67 7.78 29.35
C MET A 399 -5.21 8.88 30.26
N ARG A 400 -5.34 8.60 31.55
CA ARG A 400 -5.77 9.53 32.60
C ARG A 400 -4.91 9.31 33.83
N ASP A 401 -4.36 10.38 34.40
CA ASP A 401 -3.53 10.33 35.61
C ASP A 401 -2.39 9.29 35.53
N GLY A 402 -1.75 9.20 34.36
CA GLY A 402 -0.64 8.28 34.11
C GLY A 402 -1.03 6.80 33.95
N LYS A 403 -2.34 6.48 33.95
CA LYS A 403 -2.85 5.12 33.74
C LYS A 403 -3.69 5.02 32.47
N VAL A 404 -3.54 3.92 31.73
CA VAL A 404 -4.35 3.65 30.55
C VAL A 404 -5.62 2.92 30.94
N TYR A 405 -6.74 3.33 30.35
CA TYR A 405 -8.05 2.72 30.51
C TYR A 405 -8.51 2.16 29.18
N ILE A 406 -9.03 0.92 29.15
CA ILE A 406 -9.61 0.25 27.98
C ILE A 406 -10.92 -0.39 28.42
N GLY A 407 -12.02 -0.12 27.71
CA GLY A 407 -13.35 -0.55 28.15
C GLY A 407 -13.81 0.11 29.46
N GLY A 408 -13.22 1.25 29.82
CA GLY A 408 -13.43 1.92 31.11
C GLY A 408 -12.61 1.37 32.27
N GLU A 409 -11.94 0.24 32.10
CA GLU A 409 -11.16 -0.40 33.16
C GLU A 409 -9.66 -0.04 33.06
N PRO A 410 -8.97 0.16 34.19
CA PRO A 410 -7.54 0.46 34.19
C PRO A 410 -6.70 -0.77 33.81
N VAL A 411 -5.73 -0.58 32.91
CA VAL A 411 -4.90 -1.66 32.36
C VAL A 411 -3.42 -1.29 32.47
N ASP A 412 -2.62 -2.21 33.03
CA ASP A 412 -1.16 -2.01 33.19
C ASP A 412 -0.36 -2.61 32.01
N TYR A 413 -0.93 -3.59 31.30
CA TYR A 413 -0.29 -4.29 30.18
C TYR A 413 -1.24 -4.48 29.01
N TYR A 414 -0.75 -4.28 27.79
CA TYR A 414 -1.47 -4.59 26.57
C TYR A 414 -0.82 -5.76 25.82
N THR A 415 -1.60 -6.76 25.43
CA THR A 415 -1.12 -7.87 24.57
C THR A 415 -1.55 -7.63 23.14
N PHE A 416 -0.58 -7.52 22.23
CA PHE A 416 -0.85 -7.26 20.81
C PHE A 416 -1.51 -8.46 20.12
N LYS A 417 -2.54 -8.19 19.32
CA LYS A 417 -3.32 -9.18 18.56
C LYS A 417 -2.75 -9.44 17.18
N MET A 418 -1.85 -8.59 16.71
CA MET A 418 -1.30 -8.59 15.36
C MET A 418 0.23 -8.52 15.36
N ASP A 419 0.81 -9.02 14.28
CA ASP A 419 2.21 -8.74 13.92
C ASP A 419 2.32 -7.40 13.21
N TYR A 420 3.41 -6.67 13.44
CA TYR A 420 3.65 -5.36 12.86
C TYR A 420 5.00 -5.30 12.15
N TYR A 421 5.07 -4.44 11.14
CA TYR A 421 6.23 -4.31 10.28
C TYR A 421 6.65 -2.84 10.17
N PHE A 422 7.95 -2.62 10.01
CA PHE A 422 8.49 -1.30 9.68
C PHE A 422 8.93 -1.30 8.21
N MET A 423 8.16 -0.61 7.38
CA MET A 423 8.33 -0.52 5.94
C MET A 423 9.05 0.78 5.55
N MET A 424 10.05 0.73 4.67
CA MET A 424 10.78 1.90 4.15
C MET A 424 10.88 1.88 2.64
N GLY A 425 10.97 3.07 2.03
CA GLY A 425 11.35 3.20 0.62
C GLY A 425 12.84 2.99 0.42
N ASP A 426 13.23 2.63 -0.80
CA ASP A 426 14.64 2.55 -1.19
C ASP A 426 15.15 3.92 -1.62
N ASN A 427 14.28 4.80 -2.10
CA ASN A 427 14.56 6.22 -2.25
C ASN A 427 14.29 6.94 -0.92
N ARG A 428 15.30 6.93 -0.04
CA ARG A 428 15.16 7.20 1.41
C ARG A 428 14.74 8.62 1.73
N ASP A 429 15.15 9.59 0.92
CA ASP A 429 14.83 11.00 1.14
C ASP A 429 13.60 11.47 0.34
N ASN A 430 13.06 10.62 -0.55
CA ASN A 430 11.83 10.90 -1.30
C ASN A 430 10.77 9.80 -1.05
N SER A 431 10.68 9.31 0.19
CA SER A 431 9.74 8.27 0.58
C SER A 431 8.99 8.64 1.85
N LEU A 432 7.69 8.90 1.71
CA LEU A 432 6.75 8.76 2.83
C LEU A 432 6.62 7.25 3.14
N ASP A 433 7.04 6.87 4.34
CA ASP A 433 7.08 5.50 4.84
C ASP A 433 6.89 5.42 6.37
N SER A 434 7.25 4.30 6.99
CA SER A 434 6.97 4.06 8.43
C SER A 434 7.63 5.07 9.36
N ARG A 435 8.64 5.82 8.90
CA ARG A 435 9.20 6.95 9.65
C ARG A 435 8.16 8.07 9.90
N TYR A 436 7.14 8.19 9.06
CA TYR A 436 6.11 9.23 9.13
C TYR A 436 4.81 8.74 9.78
N TRP A 437 4.33 7.54 9.43
CA TRP A 437 3.04 7.02 9.91
C TRP A 437 3.13 5.89 10.94
N GLY A 438 4.34 5.39 11.21
CA GLY A 438 4.57 4.28 12.13
C GLY A 438 4.37 2.91 11.48
N PHE A 439 3.91 1.96 12.28
CA PHE A 439 3.92 0.54 11.90
C PHE A 439 2.86 0.17 10.86
N VAL A 440 3.15 -0.86 10.08
CA VAL A 440 2.21 -1.53 9.17
C VAL A 440 1.72 -2.81 9.82
N PRO A 441 0.44 -2.94 10.19
CA PRO A 441 -0.09 -4.16 10.81
C PRO A 441 -0.26 -5.31 9.80
N GLU A 442 -0.28 -6.56 10.28
CA GLU A 442 -0.39 -7.75 9.44
C GLU A 442 -1.67 -7.76 8.59
N ASP A 443 -2.77 -7.16 9.04
CA ASP A 443 -4.02 -7.09 8.30
C ASP A 443 -3.98 -6.10 7.12
N HIS A 444 -2.94 -5.26 7.02
CA HIS A 444 -2.73 -4.36 5.88
C HIS A 444 -1.95 -5.03 4.75
N ILE A 445 -1.22 -6.12 5.02
CA ILE A 445 -0.36 -6.78 4.03
C ILE A 445 -1.22 -7.37 2.90
N VAL A 446 -0.98 -6.94 1.66
CA VAL A 446 -1.71 -7.43 0.49
C VAL A 446 -0.99 -8.63 -0.12
N GLY A 447 0.29 -8.50 -0.41
CA GLY A 447 1.05 -9.54 -1.11
C GLY A 447 2.46 -9.09 -1.48
N ARG A 448 3.18 -9.96 -2.19
CA ARG A 448 4.56 -9.75 -2.62
C ARG A 448 4.63 -9.49 -4.12
N PRO A 449 5.18 -8.36 -4.60
CA PRO A 449 5.58 -8.22 -6.00
C PRO A 449 6.60 -9.30 -6.37
N GLU A 450 6.35 -10.02 -7.46
CA GLU A 450 7.28 -11.07 -7.93
C GLU A 450 7.92 -10.72 -9.27
N LYS A 451 7.17 -10.07 -10.16
CA LYS A 451 7.63 -9.74 -11.51
C LYS A 451 7.09 -8.40 -11.97
N VAL A 452 7.89 -7.66 -12.72
CA VAL A 452 7.42 -6.55 -13.54
C VAL A 452 6.80 -7.14 -14.81
N LEU A 453 5.50 -6.98 -15.01
CA LEU A 453 4.78 -7.47 -16.19
C LEU A 453 5.05 -6.62 -17.43
N ILE A 454 5.04 -5.31 -17.25
CA ILE A 454 5.33 -4.30 -18.27
C ILE A 454 5.77 -3.03 -17.56
N SER A 455 6.53 -2.18 -18.24
CA SER A 455 6.99 -0.91 -17.67
C SER A 455 6.85 0.17 -18.74
N PHE A 456 6.17 1.24 -18.38
CA PHE A 456 6.01 2.41 -19.24
C PHE A 456 6.80 3.57 -18.68
N ASP A 457 7.57 4.22 -19.54
CA ASP A 457 8.19 5.48 -19.21
C ASP A 457 7.16 6.60 -19.38
N LYS A 458 6.79 7.23 -18.27
CA LYS A 458 5.79 8.30 -18.28
C LYS A 458 6.29 9.59 -18.96
N ASP A 459 7.60 9.73 -19.14
CA ASP A 459 8.24 10.92 -19.69
C ASP A 459 8.54 10.77 -21.19
N ARG A 460 8.27 9.60 -21.77
CA ARG A 460 8.49 9.30 -23.19
C ARG A 460 7.20 8.83 -23.88
N SER A 461 7.04 9.15 -25.16
CA SER A 461 5.90 8.65 -25.93
C SER A 461 6.06 7.16 -26.25
N LEU A 462 4.94 6.43 -26.42
CA LEU A 462 4.96 4.99 -26.75
C LEU A 462 5.79 4.67 -28.01
N PHE A 463 5.85 5.59 -28.97
CA PHE A 463 6.59 5.44 -30.23
C PHE A 463 8.04 5.93 -30.14
N ASN A 464 8.45 6.53 -29.02
CA ASN A 464 9.80 7.02 -28.77
C ASN A 464 10.38 6.46 -27.46
N GLY A 465 10.36 5.13 -27.33
CA GLY A 465 10.95 4.47 -26.16
C GLY A 465 10.12 4.53 -24.88
N GLY A 466 8.82 4.82 -24.95
CA GLY A 466 7.90 4.82 -23.81
C GLY A 466 7.63 3.44 -23.20
N ILE A 467 8.12 2.35 -23.79
CA ILE A 467 8.07 1.00 -23.20
C ILE A 467 9.50 0.56 -22.84
N ARG A 468 9.72 0.24 -21.56
CA ARG A 468 11.01 -0.23 -21.05
C ARG A 468 11.10 -1.77 -21.17
N TRP A 469 11.44 -2.23 -22.36
CA TRP A 469 11.45 -3.67 -22.72
C TRP A 469 12.37 -4.52 -21.84
N ASP A 470 13.48 -3.96 -21.37
CA ASP A 470 14.46 -4.61 -20.47
C ASP A 470 13.89 -4.93 -19.08
N ARG A 471 12.76 -4.32 -18.71
CA ARG A 471 12.09 -4.54 -17.42
C ARG A 471 11.03 -5.64 -17.46
N ILE A 472 10.59 -6.08 -18.64
CA ILE A 472 9.56 -7.11 -18.74
C ILE A 472 10.07 -8.42 -18.13
N LEU A 473 9.28 -9.00 -17.21
CA LEU A 473 9.58 -10.19 -16.40
C LEU A 473 10.81 -10.06 -15.48
N ARG A 474 11.32 -8.84 -15.28
CA ARG A 474 12.37 -8.57 -14.29
C ARG A 474 11.85 -8.92 -12.90
N ASP A 475 12.75 -9.41 -12.05
CA ASP A 475 12.46 -9.60 -10.63
C ASP A 475 12.04 -8.27 -9.99
N ALA A 476 10.90 -8.29 -9.31
CA ALA A 476 10.38 -7.12 -8.61
C ALA A 476 11.09 -6.86 -7.26
N ASN A 477 12.06 -7.68 -6.86
CA ASN A 477 12.85 -7.48 -5.65
C ASN A 477 14.36 -7.79 -5.83
N PRO A 478 15.08 -6.99 -6.64
CA PRO A 478 16.47 -7.28 -7.01
C PRO A 478 17.46 -7.28 -5.83
N ASP A 479 17.22 -6.49 -4.77
CA ASP A 479 18.17 -6.30 -3.66
C ASP A 479 17.89 -7.18 -2.43
N LYS A 480 16.93 -8.11 -2.53
CA LYS A 480 16.51 -8.93 -1.37
C LYS A 480 17.67 -9.65 -0.67
N VAL A 481 18.67 -10.11 -1.44
CA VAL A 481 19.78 -10.95 -0.96
C VAL A 481 20.72 -10.20 -0.01
N LYS A 482 20.61 -8.87 0.08
CA LYS A 482 21.45 -8.02 0.91
C LYS A 482 20.96 -7.87 2.36
N TYR A 483 19.75 -8.35 2.67
CA TYR A 483 19.06 -8.16 3.96
C TYR A 483 19.06 -9.36 4.89
#